data_AF-A0A968VXR4-F1
#
_entry.id   AF-A0A968VXR4-F1
#
_cell.length_a   1.000
_cell.length_b   1.000
_cell.length_c   1.000
_cell.angle_alpha   90.00
_cell.angle_beta   90.00
_cell.angle_gamma   90.00
#
_symmetry.space_group_name_H-M   'P 1'
#
loop_
_entity.id
_entity.type
_entity.pdbx_description
1 polymer ?
#
loop_
_entity_poly.entity_id
_entity_poly.type
_entity_poly.pdbx_seq_one_letter_code
_entity_poly.pdbx_strand_id
1 'polypeptide(L)' 'MWLLKIDKKGNLEYQGLFGERYYNDGGSDIIQTADNSFVLVGYTQSADKKTPICLLLSPTRGAIK' A
#
# COMPACT_ATOMS: atom_id res chain seq x y z
N MET A 1 6.24 -0.45 5.09
CA MET A 1 6.03 -0.58 3.62
C MET A 1 5.84 0.80 2.99
N TRP A 2 6.45 1.08 1.84
CA TRP A 2 6.32 2.38 1.14
C TRP A 2 5.64 2.19 -0.21
N LEU A 3 4.56 2.93 -0.45
CA LEU A 3 3.85 2.95 -1.72
C LEU A 3 4.11 4.26 -2.45
N LEU A 4 4.39 4.13 -3.75
CA LEU A 4 4.62 5.23 -4.67
C LEU A 4 3.69 5.10 -5.87
N LYS A 5 3.04 6.21 -6.24
CA LYS A 5 2.38 6.36 -7.53
C LYS A 5 3.05 7.49 -8.29
N ILE A 6 3.51 7.19 -9.49
CA ILE A 6 4.14 8.15 -10.40
C ILE A 6 3.40 8.18 -11.73
N ASP A 7 3.41 9.34 -12.39
CA ASP A 7 2.88 9.49 -13.73
C ASP A 7 3.85 8.90 -14.79
N LYS A 8 3.42 8.90 -16.06
CA LYS A 8 4.25 8.40 -17.18
C LYS A 8 5.53 9.21 -17.42
N LYS A 9 5.65 10.41 -16.87
CA LYS A 9 6.82 11.29 -16.96
C LYS A 9 7.74 11.15 -15.75
N GLY A 10 7.37 10.32 -14.76
CA GLY A 10 8.10 10.12 -13.52
C GLY A 10 7.78 11.13 -12.42
N ASN A 11 6.74 11.96 -12.59
CA ASN A 11 6.31 12.88 -11.53
C ASN A 11 5.56 12.12 -10.43
N LEU A 12 5.82 12.46 -9.18
CA LEU A 12 5.14 11.88 -8.03
C LEU A 12 3.68 12.35 -7.94
N GLU A 13 2.75 11.41 -8.01
CA GLU A 13 1.31 11.66 -7.80
C GLU A 13 0.88 11.38 -6.36
N TYR A 14 1.45 10.34 -5.74
CA TYR A 14 1.15 9.95 -4.36
C TYR A 14 2.33 9.21 -3.73
N GLN A 15 2.50 9.42 -2.42
CA GLN A 15 3.30 8.56 -1.58
C GLN A 15 2.61 8.31 -0.24
N GLY A 16 2.74 7.09 0.27
CA GLY A 16 2.20 6.69 1.56
C GLY A 16 3.07 5.64 2.23
N LEU A 17 3.25 5.78 3.55
CA LEU A 17 3.88 4.77 4.38
C LEU A 17 2.79 3.98 5.09
N PHE A 18 2.83 2.66 4.93
CA PHE A 18 1.90 1.71 5.53
C PHE A 18 2.64 0.79 6.48
N GLY A 19 2.05 0.56 7.64
CA GLY A 19 2.62 -0.25 8.71
C GLY A 19 3.45 0.55 9.71
N GLU A 20 4.31 -0.14 10.45
CA GLU A 20 5.00 0.43 11.62
C GLU A 20 6.49 0.69 11.34
N ARG A 21 7.02 1.77 11.93
CA ARG A 21 8.38 2.25 11.66
C ARG A 21 9.50 1.25 12.01
N TYR A 22 9.24 0.38 12.97
CA TYR A 22 10.27 -0.47 13.59
C TYR A 22 10.26 -1.92 13.09
N TYR A 23 9.37 -2.26 12.17
CA TYR A 23 9.22 -3.62 11.69
C TYR A 23 9.34 -3.71 10.16
N ASN A 24 9.81 -4.89 9.70
CA ASN A 24 10.03 -5.15 8.29
C ASN A 24 8.71 -5.55 7.62
N ASP A 25 7.94 -4.57 7.16
CA ASP A 25 6.73 -4.80 6.38
C ASP A 25 7.07 -4.87 4.89
N GLY A 26 6.49 -5.86 4.19
CA GLY A 26 6.75 -6.10 2.76
C GLY A 26 5.47 -6.12 1.93
N GLY A 27 5.51 -5.50 0.76
CA GLY A 27 4.49 -5.67 -0.28
C GLY A 27 4.82 -6.89 -1.13
N SER A 28 3.81 -7.66 -1.50
CA SER A 28 3.95 -8.85 -2.35
C SER A 28 3.39 -8.63 -3.75
N ASP A 29 2.23 -7.98 -3.87
CA ASP A 29 1.61 -7.70 -5.17
C ASP A 29 0.69 -6.47 -5.07
N ILE A 30 0.41 -5.86 -6.23
CA ILE A 30 -0.51 -4.74 -6.38
C ILE A 30 -1.30 -4.86 -7.68
N ILE A 31 -2.62 -4.70 -7.59
CA ILE A 31 -3.52 -4.73 -8.74
C ILE A 31 -4.35 -3.44 -8.76
N GLN A 32 -4.40 -2.79 -9.92
CA GLN A 32 -5.35 -1.70 -10.16
C GLN A 32 -6.69 -2.28 -10.60
N THR A 33 -7.77 -1.84 -9.97
CA THR A 33 -9.14 -2.23 -10.30
C THR A 33 -9.74 -1.30 -11.36
N ALA A 34 -10.85 -1.73 -11.98
CA ALA A 34 -11.49 -1.00 -13.08
C ALA A 34 -12.02 0.40 -12.68
N ASP A 35 -12.26 0.64 -11.39
CA ASP A 35 -12.65 1.92 -10.81
C ASP A 35 -11.45 2.83 -10.47
N ASN A 36 -10.24 2.45 -10.88
CA ASN A 36 -8.96 3.09 -10.54
C ASN A 36 -8.56 3.00 -9.06
N SER A 37 -9.21 2.14 -8.26
CA SER A 37 -8.69 1.77 -6.94
C SER A 37 -7.48 0.83 -7.07
N PHE A 38 -6.75 0.63 -5.98
CA PHE A 38 -5.63 -0.31 -5.90
C PHE A 38 -5.84 -1.28 -4.74
N VAL A 39 -5.64 -2.56 -5.02
CA VAL A 39 -5.54 -3.61 -4.01
C VAL A 39 -4.06 -3.95 -3.82
N LEU A 40 -3.57 -3.87 -2.58
CA LEU A 40 -2.22 -4.23 -2.21
C LEU A 40 -2.27 -5.41 -1.26
N VAL A 41 -1.46 -6.43 -1.54
CA VAL A 41 -1.27 -7.56 -0.63
C VAL A 41 0.17 -7.62 -0.17
N GLY A 42 0.36 -8.08 1.05
CA GLY A 42 1.69 -8.16 1.65
C GLY A 42 1.63 -8.74 3.05
N TYR A 43 2.65 -8.42 3.84
CA TYR A 43 2.70 -8.77 5.25
C TYR A 43 3.17 -7.59 6.08
N THR A 44 2.62 -7.47 7.28
CA THR A 44 3.24 -6.69 8.34
C THR A 44 4.01 -7.60 9.27
N GLN A 45 5.14 -7.13 9.76
CA GLN A 45 5.87 -7.80 10.81
C GLN A 45 5.63 -7.06 12.13
N SER A 46 5.50 -7.83 13.21
CA SER A 46 5.70 -7.36 14.57
C SER A 46 6.72 -8.28 15.23
N ALA A 47 7.14 -7.99 16.46
CA ALA A 47 8.29 -8.61 17.13
C ALA A 47 8.43 -10.12 16.86
N ASP A 48 7.34 -10.89 16.97
CA ASP A 48 7.35 -12.34 16.83
C ASP A 48 6.39 -12.89 15.76
N LYS A 49 5.81 -12.02 14.91
CA LYS A 49 4.75 -12.44 13.98
C LYS A 49 4.82 -11.74 12.64
N LYS A 50 4.62 -12.50 11.56
CA LYS A 50 4.25 -11.97 10.24
C LYS A 50 2.76 -12.17 10.05
N THR A 51 2.04 -11.10 9.73
CA THR A 51 0.59 -11.12 9.52
C THR A 51 0.31 -10.75 8.07
N PRO A 52 -0.37 -11.60 7.29
CA PRO A 52 -0.83 -11.23 5.95
C PRO A 52 -1.77 -10.03 6.03
N ILE A 53 -1.58 -9.06 5.13
CA ILE A 53 -2.43 -7.87 5.02
C ILE A 53 -2.94 -7.70 3.60
N CYS A 54 -4.13 -7.12 3.48
CA CYS A 54 -4.73 -6.66 2.24
C CYS A 54 -5.22 -5.22 2.47
N LEU A 55 -4.77 -4.29 1.64
CA LEU A 55 -5.15 -2.87 1.71
C LEU A 55 -5.87 -2.48 0.43
N LEU A 56 -7.00 -1.76 0.57
CA LEU A 56 -7.72 -1.15 -0.53
C LEU A 56 -7.47 0.36 -0.51
N LEU A 57 -6.97 0.91 -1.62
CA LEU A 57 -6.76 2.35 -1.80
C LEU A 57 -7.69 2.87 -2.89
N SER A 58 -8.70 3.62 -2.48
CA SER A 58 -9.68 4.21 -3.40
C SER A 58 -9.21 5.58 -3.96
N PRO A 59 -9.61 5.94 -5.20
CA PRO A 59 -9.21 7.19 -5.84
C PRO A 59 -9.76 8.43 -5.12
N THR A 60 -10.92 8.32 -4.49
CA THR A 60 -11.50 9.38 -3.68
C THR A 60 -10.90 9.34 -2.29
N ARG A 61 -10.11 10.36 -1.92
CA ARG A 61 -9.65 10.59 -0.54
C ARG A 61 -10.87 10.71 0.38
N GLY A 62 -11.29 9.58 0.95
CA GLY A 62 -12.47 9.49 1.79
C GLY A 62 -12.38 8.26 2.67
N ALA A 63 -11.51 8.35 3.67
CA ALA A 63 -11.35 7.41 4.78
C ALA A 63 -10.97 5.97 4.42
N ILE A 64 -9.81 5.56 4.94
CA ILE A 64 -9.49 4.16 5.21
C ILE A 64 -10.66 3.59 6.03
N LYS A 65 -11.33 2.54 5.52
CA LYS A 65 -12.14 1.63 6.32
C LYS A 65 -11.37 0.34 6.53
#